data_AF-A0A5N5PZ72-F1
#
_entry.id   AF-A0A5N5PZ72-F1
#
_cell.length_a   1.000
_cell.length_b   1.000
_cell.length_c   1.000
_cell.angle_alpha   90.00
_cell.angle_beta   90.00
_cell.angle_gamma   90.00
#
_symmetry.space_group_name_H-M   'P 1'
#
loop_
_entity.id
_entity.type
_entity.pdbx_description
1 polymer ?
#
loop_
_entity_poly.entity_id
_entity_poly.type
_entity_poly.pdbx_seq_one_letter_code
_entity_poly.pdbx_strand_id
1 'polypeptide(L)'
;MMAEKLEALITQTRAKQAATMSEVEWRGRAVPVKIDKARIFLLGLADNEAAIAQAANDETKERLYETLLAECRDTIQAVREELRTDVKQRERAADSAESGKVSNLQYLHSYLTYIKLWTVVKRNESMARALQAKLKEPQTDENKRGPRPQDLIRLYEIILQSLAELSTLQGLEEDHAFQKEVALKTLVYKAYRCFFIAQSYVVVKKWSEALVLYERVLKYAREVQSKAKNLNNSLKDLPDVQELIAEVNSEKYSLQAAAILDKEDVTEAPAQQQVKDNKPLSERLETFHLDPSLLGKQSNLVPFPPDFQPIPCKPLFFDLALNHVAFPPLDDKVEQKGKGGLTGYIKGIFGFGS
;
A
#
# COMPACT_ATOMS: atom_id res chain seq x y z
N MET A 1 23.13 32.01 38.33
CA MET A 1 23.33 33.47 38.50
C MET A 1 23.65 34.25 37.22
N MET A 2 24.73 33.98 36.46
CA MET A 2 24.98 34.74 35.20
C MET A 2 24.01 34.36 34.06
N ALA A 3 23.71 33.07 33.89
CA ALA A 3 22.76 32.61 32.88
C ALA A 3 21.34 33.16 33.11
N GLU A 4 20.85 33.13 34.36
CA GLU A 4 19.53 33.69 34.72
C GLU A 4 19.47 35.21 34.51
N LYS A 5 20.55 35.94 34.78
CA LYS A 5 20.63 37.38 34.48
C LYS A 5 20.62 37.67 32.98
N LEU A 6 21.28 36.81 32.19
CA LEU A 6 21.27 36.92 30.73
C LEU A 6 19.88 36.62 30.16
N GLU A 7 19.22 35.56 30.61
CA GLU A 7 17.84 35.26 30.19
C GLU A 7 16.85 36.35 30.61
N ALA A 8 17.01 36.92 31.82
CA ALA A 8 16.20 38.05 32.26
C ALA A 8 16.40 39.28 31.38
N LEU A 9 17.65 39.58 30.97
CA LEU A 9 17.97 40.68 30.06
C LEU A 9 17.43 40.45 28.64
N ILE A 10 17.51 39.22 28.13
CA ILE A 10 16.92 38.85 26.83
C ILE A 10 15.40 39.02 26.88
N THR A 11 14.76 38.53 27.94
CA THR A 11 13.31 38.66 28.15
C THR A 11 12.89 40.13 28.27
N GLN A 12 13.65 40.94 29.01
CA GLN A 12 13.40 42.38 29.14
C GLN A 12 13.59 43.13 27.81
N THR A 13 14.57 42.72 27.00
CA THR A 13 14.82 43.32 25.67
C THR A 13 13.70 42.95 24.70
N ARG A 14 13.24 41.69 24.70
CA ARG A 14 12.08 41.24 23.93
C ARG A 14 10.81 41.99 24.33
N ALA A 15 10.59 42.20 25.62
CA ALA A 15 9.44 42.98 26.11
C ALA A 15 9.47 44.45 25.62
N LYS A 16 10.65 45.06 25.53
CA LYS A 16 10.80 46.42 24.97
C LYS A 16 10.54 46.47 23.46
N GLN A 17 11.06 45.51 22.70
CA GLN A 17 10.79 45.41 21.25
C GLN A 17 9.32 45.06 20.95
N ALA A 18 8.68 44.30 21.84
CA ALA A 18 7.24 44.05 21.81
C ALA A 18 6.42 45.33 22.05
N ALA A 19 6.97 46.42 22.59
CA ALA A 19 6.20 47.68 22.63
C ALA A 19 6.06 48.32 21.23
N THR A 20 6.95 47.97 20.29
CA THR A 20 7.03 48.59 18.94
C THR A 20 6.47 47.73 17.81
N MET A 21 6.43 46.40 17.97
CA MET A 21 5.87 45.50 16.95
C MET A 21 4.34 45.51 16.98
N SER A 22 3.69 46.10 15.99
CA SER A 22 2.22 46.18 15.92
C SER A 22 1.59 45.14 14.99
N GLU A 23 2.37 44.56 14.07
CA GLU A 23 1.90 43.62 13.06
C GLU A 23 2.92 42.52 12.75
N VAL A 24 2.44 41.41 12.19
CA VAL A 24 3.24 40.33 11.63
C VAL A 24 2.76 40.00 10.23
N GLU A 25 3.69 39.78 9.30
CA GLU A 25 3.36 39.32 7.95
C GLU A 25 3.47 37.80 7.87
N TRP A 26 2.41 37.15 7.37
CA TRP A 26 2.42 35.72 7.09
C TRP A 26 1.67 35.43 5.79
N ARG A 27 2.38 34.79 4.84
CA ARG A 27 1.87 34.40 3.52
C ARG A 27 1.29 35.58 2.72
N GLY A 28 1.98 36.73 2.77
CA GLY A 28 1.59 37.95 2.06
C GLY A 28 0.42 38.72 2.70
N ARG A 29 -0.02 38.34 3.90
CA ARG A 29 -1.01 39.07 4.69
C ARG A 29 -0.37 39.62 5.98
N ALA A 30 -0.42 40.95 6.14
CA ALA A 30 -0.09 41.61 7.40
C ALA A 30 -1.25 41.49 8.40
N VAL A 31 -0.92 41.15 9.64
CA VAL A 31 -1.88 40.84 10.71
C VAL A 31 -1.52 41.64 11.94
N PRO A 32 -2.41 42.50 12.45
CA PRO A 32 -2.13 43.26 13.67
C PRO A 32 -2.09 42.33 14.89
N VAL A 33 -1.05 42.46 15.72
CA VAL A 33 -0.82 41.64 16.91
C VAL A 33 -1.08 42.50 18.16
N LYS A 34 -2.33 42.52 18.61
CA LYS A 34 -2.75 43.29 19.80
C LYS A 34 -2.40 42.60 21.12
N ILE A 35 -2.26 41.28 21.10
CA ILE A 35 -2.05 40.46 22.30
C ILE A 35 -0.56 40.41 22.62
N ASP A 36 -0.16 40.98 23.75
CA ASP A 36 1.25 41.11 24.15
C ASP A 36 1.97 39.76 24.21
N LYS A 37 1.29 38.71 24.71
CA LYS A 37 1.83 37.34 24.75
C LYS A 37 2.17 36.81 23.36
N ALA A 38 1.30 37.04 22.38
CA ALA A 38 1.53 36.65 20.99
C ALA A 38 2.69 37.42 20.37
N ARG A 39 2.84 38.70 20.72
CA ARG A 39 3.91 39.55 20.23
C ARG A 39 5.28 39.12 20.77
N ILE A 40 5.37 38.86 22.07
CA ILE A 40 6.61 38.37 22.72
C ILE A 40 7.03 37.03 22.11
N PHE A 41 6.08 36.11 21.95
CA PHE A 41 6.34 34.80 21.33
C PHE A 41 6.86 34.93 19.89
N LEU A 42 6.19 35.73 19.06
CA LEU A 42 6.56 35.90 17.64
C LEU A 42 7.93 36.58 17.47
N LEU A 43 8.28 37.54 18.34
CA LEU A 43 9.62 38.17 18.33
C LEU A 43 10.72 37.17 18.71
N GLY A 44 10.45 36.27 19.65
CA GLY A 44 11.40 35.24 20.07
C GLY A 44 11.49 34.02 19.14
N LEU A 45 10.59 33.89 18.17
CA LEU A 45 10.47 32.69 17.34
C LEU A 45 11.76 32.40 16.55
N ALA A 46 12.33 33.41 15.90
CA ALA A 46 13.53 33.25 15.09
C ALA A 46 14.75 32.84 15.94
N ASP A 47 14.90 33.41 17.13
CA ASP A 47 15.95 33.05 18.08
C ASP A 47 15.78 31.60 18.57
N ASN A 48 14.55 31.21 18.88
CA ASN A 48 14.24 29.84 19.32
C ASN A 48 14.51 28.83 18.19
N GLU A 49 14.11 29.12 16.95
CA GLU A 49 14.42 28.29 15.79
C GLU A 49 15.92 28.19 15.52
N ALA A 50 16.67 29.29 15.68
CA ALA A 50 18.12 29.29 15.57
C ALA A 50 18.79 28.45 16.67
N ALA A 51 18.33 28.56 17.92
CA ALA A 51 18.81 27.75 19.04
C ALA A 51 18.58 26.25 18.80
N ILE A 52 17.42 25.87 18.27
CA ILE A 52 17.11 24.49 17.88
C ILE A 52 18.05 24.00 16.76
N ALA A 53 18.31 24.84 15.76
CA ALA A 53 19.20 24.49 14.65
C ALA A 53 20.66 24.32 15.08
N GLN A 54 21.11 25.11 16.07
CA GLN A 54 22.48 25.11 16.59
C GLN A 54 22.71 24.13 17.76
N ALA A 55 21.67 23.42 18.20
CA ALA A 55 21.77 22.48 19.31
C ALA A 55 22.78 21.35 19.00
N ALA A 56 23.73 21.14 19.91
CA ALA A 56 24.86 20.22 19.70
C ALA A 56 24.49 18.73 19.87
N ASN A 57 23.43 18.42 20.63
CA ASN A 57 22.99 17.04 20.87
C ASN A 57 21.47 16.91 20.75
N ASP A 58 21.01 15.68 20.46
CA ASP A 58 19.60 15.40 20.21
C ASP A 58 18.71 15.66 21.43
N GLU A 59 19.23 15.43 22.65
CA GLU A 59 18.46 15.66 23.89
C GLU A 59 18.18 17.15 24.14
N THR A 60 19.19 18.01 23.96
CA THR A 60 19.02 19.46 24.07
C THR A 60 18.08 19.97 23.00
N LYS A 61 18.20 19.43 21.78
CA LYS A 61 17.30 19.78 20.67
C LYS A 61 15.85 19.40 20.97
N GLU A 62 15.61 18.22 21.55
CA GLU A 62 14.28 17.77 21.96
C GLU A 62 13.68 18.68 23.04
N ARG A 63 14.47 19.05 24.07
CA ARG A 63 14.04 19.99 25.11
C ARG A 63 13.67 21.36 24.53
N LEU A 64 14.47 21.90 23.61
CA LEU A 64 14.18 23.18 22.96
C LEU A 64 12.87 23.14 22.15
N TYR A 65 12.62 22.04 21.43
CA TYR A 65 11.33 21.85 20.75
C TYR A 65 10.17 21.79 21.74
N GLU A 66 10.32 21.12 22.87
CA GLU A 66 9.27 21.02 23.90
C GLU A 66 8.94 22.37 24.53
N THR A 67 9.98 23.17 24.85
CA THR A 67 9.81 24.54 25.34
C THR A 67 9.06 25.39 24.32
N LEU A 68 9.50 25.39 23.05
CA LEU A 68 8.84 26.15 21.99
C LEU A 68 7.36 25.73 21.80
N LEU A 69 7.07 24.43 21.86
CA LEU A 69 5.70 23.91 21.77
C LEU A 69 4.84 24.29 22.99
N ALA A 70 5.42 24.33 24.19
CA ALA A 70 4.73 24.79 25.39
C ALA A 70 4.37 26.28 25.27
N GLU A 71 5.35 27.14 24.96
CA GLU A 71 5.13 28.57 24.75
C GLU A 71 4.11 28.85 23.65
N CYS A 72 4.16 28.10 22.55
CA CYS A 72 3.23 28.23 21.44
C CYS A 72 1.79 27.84 21.86
N ARG A 73 1.61 26.74 22.60
CA ARG A 73 0.27 26.34 23.13
C ARG A 73 -0.31 27.39 24.07
N ASP A 74 0.52 27.90 24.96
CA ASP A 74 0.18 28.95 25.92
C ASP A 74 -0.21 30.27 25.24
N THR A 75 0.41 30.56 24.10
CA THR A 75 0.11 31.73 23.27
C THR A 75 -1.18 31.52 22.48
N ILE A 76 -1.36 30.36 21.84
CA ILE A 76 -2.60 29.99 21.14
C ILE A 76 -3.79 30.08 22.09
N GLN A 77 -3.64 29.63 23.33
CA GLN A 77 -4.71 29.68 24.32
C GLN A 77 -5.13 31.12 24.64
N ALA A 78 -4.18 32.05 24.83
CA ALA A 78 -4.48 33.46 25.03
C ALA A 78 -5.21 34.09 23.82
N VAL A 79 -4.77 33.77 22.58
CA VAL A 79 -5.46 34.24 21.37
C VAL A 79 -6.86 33.64 21.24
N ARG A 80 -7.04 32.38 21.63
CA ARG A 80 -8.34 31.69 21.59
C ARG A 80 -9.33 32.28 22.59
N GLU A 81 -8.88 32.72 23.75
CA GLU A 81 -9.73 33.39 24.75
C GLU A 81 -10.27 34.72 24.21
N GLU A 82 -9.40 35.54 23.61
CA GLU A 82 -9.81 36.78 22.92
C GLU A 82 -10.70 36.52 21.70
N LEU A 83 -10.47 35.42 20.97
CA LEU A 83 -11.32 35.07 19.84
C LEU A 83 -12.75 34.72 20.30
N ARG A 84 -12.90 34.04 21.43
CA ARG A 84 -14.21 33.71 22.01
C ARG A 84 -14.95 34.96 22.48
N THR A 85 -14.25 35.96 23.01
CA THR A 85 -14.87 37.24 23.40
C THR A 85 -15.30 38.04 22.17
N ASP A 86 -14.45 38.10 21.13
CA ASP A 86 -14.75 38.78 19.85
C ASP A 86 -15.99 38.18 19.16
N VAL A 87 -16.09 36.84 19.08
CA VAL A 87 -17.26 36.16 18.49
C VAL A 87 -18.55 36.52 19.25
N LYS A 88 -18.53 36.46 20.58
CA LYS A 88 -19.70 36.82 21.42
C LYS A 88 -20.10 38.29 21.28
N GLN A 89 -19.14 39.18 21.06
CA GLN A 89 -19.42 40.60 20.83
C GLN A 89 -20.02 40.83 19.45
N ARG A 90 -19.53 40.13 18.41
CA ARG A 90 -20.09 40.19 17.05
C ARG A 90 -21.50 39.60 16.96
N GLU A 91 -21.77 38.49 17.65
CA GLU A 91 -23.11 37.89 17.69
C GLU A 91 -24.16 38.83 18.33
N ARG A 92 -23.73 39.72 19.24
CA ARG A 92 -24.59 40.74 19.86
C ARG A 92 -24.75 41.99 19.00
N ALA A 93 -23.81 42.25 18.10
CA ALA A 93 -23.82 43.37 17.17
C ALA A 93 -24.29 42.86 15.79
N ALA A 94 -25.60 42.69 15.63
CA ALA A 94 -26.25 41.99 14.51
C ALA A 94 -26.02 42.54 13.07
N ASP A 95 -25.07 43.44 12.82
CA ASP A 95 -24.92 44.18 11.56
C ASP A 95 -23.56 44.08 10.85
N SER A 96 -22.63 43.22 11.28
CA SER A 96 -21.34 43.09 10.58
C SER A 96 -21.39 42.05 9.45
N ALA A 97 -22.01 42.41 8.33
CA ALA A 97 -22.04 41.67 7.08
C ALA A 97 -20.67 41.66 6.33
N GLU A 98 -19.60 41.19 6.97
CA GLU A 98 -18.33 40.90 6.30
C GLU A 98 -18.19 39.38 6.09
N SER A 99 -19.15 38.84 5.34
CA SER A 99 -19.52 37.43 5.23
C SER A 99 -18.59 36.56 4.36
N GLY A 100 -17.28 36.81 4.33
CA GLY A 100 -16.40 35.97 3.49
C GLY A 100 -14.93 35.92 3.82
N LYS A 101 -14.37 36.87 4.57
CA LYS A 101 -12.93 36.89 4.88
C LYS A 101 -12.70 36.57 6.35
N VAL A 102 -11.81 35.60 6.61
CA VAL A 102 -11.40 35.22 7.96
C VAL A 102 -10.88 36.43 8.73
N SER A 103 -11.41 36.67 9.94
CA SER A 103 -11.05 37.82 10.78
C SER A 103 -9.55 37.83 11.07
N ASN A 104 -8.97 39.02 11.32
CA ASN A 104 -7.54 39.14 11.64
C ASN A 104 -7.15 38.31 12.86
N LEU A 105 -8.04 38.21 13.86
CA LEU A 105 -7.81 37.43 15.07
C LEU A 105 -7.87 35.92 14.80
N GLN A 106 -8.81 35.45 13.98
CA GLN A 106 -8.85 34.05 13.54
C GLN A 106 -7.65 33.69 12.65
N TYR A 107 -7.19 34.61 11.80
CA TYR A 107 -6.01 34.40 10.98
C TYR A 107 -4.73 34.37 11.83
N LEU A 108 -4.61 35.23 12.86
CA LEU A 108 -3.53 35.14 13.86
C LEU A 108 -3.54 33.80 14.61
N HIS A 109 -4.72 33.33 15.04
CA HIS A 109 -4.84 32.00 15.64
C HIS A 109 -4.39 30.90 14.68
N SER A 110 -4.74 31.00 13.39
CA SER A 110 -4.35 30.04 12.35
C SER A 110 -2.83 30.08 12.09
N TYR A 111 -2.20 31.25 12.13
CA TYR A 111 -0.75 31.38 12.04
C TYR A 111 -0.01 30.72 13.22
N LEU A 112 -0.45 30.99 14.44
CA LEU A 112 0.14 30.36 15.62
C LEU A 112 -0.09 28.83 15.61
N THR A 113 -1.26 28.39 15.15
CA THR A 113 -1.56 26.96 14.96
C THR A 113 -0.65 26.34 13.90
N TYR A 114 -0.38 27.05 12.80
CA TYR A 114 0.62 26.65 11.81
C TYR A 114 2.00 26.48 12.44
N ILE A 115 2.49 27.47 13.20
CA ILE A 115 3.80 27.40 13.87
C ILE A 115 3.86 26.18 14.78
N LYS A 116 2.82 25.93 15.60
CA LYS A 116 2.74 24.75 16.48
C LYS A 116 2.85 23.46 15.67
N LEU A 117 1.98 23.27 14.68
CA LEU A 117 1.92 22.03 13.89
C LEU A 117 3.20 21.80 13.10
N TRP A 118 3.76 22.86 12.51
CA TRP A 118 5.03 22.79 11.79
C TRP A 118 6.21 22.44 12.72
N THR A 119 6.21 22.98 13.94
CA THR A 119 7.18 22.61 14.97
C THR A 119 7.04 21.15 15.39
N VAL A 120 5.81 20.62 15.50
CA VAL A 120 5.57 19.18 15.74
C VAL A 120 6.13 18.34 14.59
N VAL A 121 5.93 18.74 13.33
CA VAL A 121 6.52 18.05 12.17
C VAL A 121 8.05 18.02 12.29
N LYS A 122 8.69 19.19 12.44
CA LYS A 122 10.17 19.30 12.58
C LYS A 122 10.73 18.48 13.75
N ARG A 123 10.07 18.49 14.91
CA ARG A 123 10.46 17.69 16.09
C ARG A 123 10.45 16.20 15.76
N ASN A 124 9.34 15.70 15.21
CA ASN A 124 9.20 14.28 14.90
C ASN A 124 10.12 13.84 13.74
N GLU A 125 10.40 14.71 12.77
CA GLU A 125 11.42 14.44 11.76
C GLU A 125 12.81 14.28 12.39
N SER A 126 13.18 15.17 13.30
CA SER A 126 14.47 15.10 14.00
C SER A 126 14.57 13.80 14.81
N MET A 127 13.52 13.43 15.54
CA MET A 127 13.46 12.17 16.28
C MET A 127 13.54 10.95 15.36
N ALA A 128 12.86 11.00 14.20
CA ALA A 128 12.88 9.91 13.23
C ALA A 128 14.29 9.71 12.64
N ARG A 129 15.01 10.80 12.32
CA ARG A 129 16.41 10.71 11.85
C ARG A 129 17.32 10.11 12.91
N ALA A 130 17.22 10.56 14.16
CA ALA A 130 18.01 10.01 15.27
C ALA A 130 17.71 8.52 15.50
N LEU A 131 16.44 8.12 15.41
CA LEU A 131 16.02 6.73 15.57
C LEU A 131 16.44 5.84 14.40
N GLN A 132 16.41 6.35 13.17
CA GLN A 132 16.93 5.65 11.99
C GLN A 132 18.43 5.41 12.08
N ALA A 133 19.21 6.38 12.54
CA ALA A 133 20.65 6.21 12.76
C ALA A 133 20.91 5.05 13.75
N LYS A 134 20.19 5.02 14.88
CA LYS A 134 20.28 3.95 15.88
C LYS A 134 19.83 2.58 15.38
N LEU A 135 18.94 2.51 14.38
CA LEU A 135 18.54 1.24 13.75
C LEU A 135 19.61 0.67 12.83
N LYS A 136 20.48 1.52 12.27
CA LYS A 136 21.59 1.11 11.40
C LYS A 136 22.83 0.67 12.17
N GLU A 137 22.91 1.00 13.46
CA GLU A 137 23.99 0.56 14.33
C GLU A 137 23.85 -0.94 14.68
N PRO A 138 24.94 -1.73 14.64
CA PRO A 138 24.90 -3.12 15.06
C PRO A 138 24.51 -3.20 16.54
N GLN A 139 23.52 -4.03 16.88
CA GLN A 139 23.12 -4.19 18.27
C GLN A 139 24.26 -4.82 19.06
N THR A 140 24.84 -4.04 19.98
CA THR A 140 25.96 -4.47 20.84
C THR A 140 25.50 -5.25 22.07
N ASP A 141 24.20 -5.29 22.38
CA ASP A 141 23.66 -5.81 23.64
C ASP A 141 22.35 -6.60 23.40
N GLU A 142 22.40 -7.93 23.48
CA GLU A 142 21.24 -8.84 23.32
C GLU A 142 20.13 -8.60 24.39
N ASN A 143 20.50 -8.03 25.54
CA ASN A 143 19.60 -7.85 26.69
C ASN A 143 18.81 -6.53 26.70
N LYS A 144 19.11 -5.57 25.82
CA LYS A 144 18.32 -4.35 25.66
C LYS A 144 17.43 -4.48 24.43
N ARG A 145 16.12 -4.26 24.60
CA ARG A 145 15.22 -4.04 23.46
C ARG A 145 15.72 -2.83 22.68
N GLY A 146 16.43 -3.09 21.59
CA GLY A 146 16.88 -2.05 20.68
C GLY A 146 15.70 -1.33 20.01
N PRO A 147 15.98 -0.23 19.31
CA PRO A 147 14.96 0.51 18.56
C PRO A 147 14.26 -0.42 17.56
N ARG A 148 12.95 -0.26 17.39
CA ARG A 148 12.19 -1.09 16.44
C ARG A 148 11.60 -0.25 15.31
N PRO A 149 11.41 -0.82 14.11
CA PRO A 149 10.74 -0.11 13.01
C PRO A 149 9.36 0.44 13.38
N GLN A 150 8.64 -0.19 14.31
CA GLN A 150 7.33 0.30 14.76
C GLN A 150 7.40 1.66 15.47
N ASP A 151 8.50 1.97 16.13
CA ASP A 151 8.68 3.25 16.82
C ASP A 151 8.77 4.40 15.79
N LEU A 152 9.33 4.15 14.60
CA LEU A 152 9.34 5.10 13.48
C LEU A 152 7.96 5.29 12.85
N ILE A 153 7.15 4.22 12.74
CA ILE A 153 5.78 4.31 12.21
C ILE A 153 4.98 5.34 13.01
N ARG A 154 5.07 5.27 14.34
CA ARG A 154 4.36 6.20 15.25
C ARG A 154 4.76 7.66 15.01
N LEU A 155 6.05 7.94 14.82
CA LEU A 155 6.54 9.30 14.55
C LEU A 155 5.96 9.84 13.23
N TYR A 156 5.95 9.02 12.17
CA TYR A 156 5.36 9.44 10.89
C TYR A 156 3.84 9.56 10.92
N GLU A 157 3.14 8.81 11.76
CA GLU A 157 1.71 8.99 11.98
C GLU A 157 1.40 10.34 12.63
N ILE A 158 2.17 10.75 13.63
CA ILE A 158 2.05 12.08 14.26
C ILE A 158 2.31 13.20 13.24
N ILE A 159 3.32 13.03 12.39
CA ILE A 159 3.61 13.98 11.29
C ILE A 159 2.40 14.07 10.36
N LEU A 160 1.87 12.94 9.91
CA LEU A 160 0.73 12.91 8.99
C LEU A 160 -0.55 13.49 9.59
N GLN A 161 -0.80 13.27 10.88
CA GLN A 161 -1.91 13.91 11.59
C GLN A 161 -1.72 15.43 11.62
N SER A 162 -0.51 15.91 11.92
CA SER A 162 -0.20 17.34 11.94
C SER A 162 -0.37 17.99 10.57
N LEU A 163 0.03 17.31 9.49
CA LEU A 163 -0.19 17.78 8.12
C LEU A 163 -1.66 17.78 7.70
N ALA A 164 -2.45 16.80 8.17
CA ALA A 164 -3.89 16.78 7.95
C ALA A 164 -4.55 17.99 8.62
N GLU A 165 -4.18 18.32 9.87
CA GLU A 165 -4.63 19.54 10.54
C GLU A 165 -4.17 20.82 9.83
N LEU A 166 -2.95 20.85 9.27
CA LEU A 166 -2.47 21.99 8.48
C LEU A 166 -3.33 22.24 7.24
N SER A 167 -3.76 21.17 6.55
CA SER A 167 -4.56 21.29 5.32
C SER A 167 -5.93 21.94 5.52
N THR A 168 -6.44 21.92 6.76
CA THR A 168 -7.77 22.44 7.12
C THR A 168 -7.70 23.76 7.91
N LEU A 169 -6.54 24.44 7.93
CA LEU A 169 -6.39 25.74 8.57
C LEU A 169 -7.26 26.80 7.91
N GLN A 170 -8.01 27.53 8.75
CA GLN A 170 -8.89 28.60 8.30
C GLN A 170 -8.12 29.79 7.75
N GLY A 171 -8.53 30.27 6.58
CA GLY A 171 -7.94 31.41 5.90
C GLY A 171 -6.81 31.04 4.93
N LEU A 172 -6.57 29.74 4.73
CA LEU A 172 -5.59 29.19 3.78
C LEU A 172 -6.22 28.27 2.73
N GLU A 173 -7.56 28.24 2.62
CA GLU A 173 -8.30 27.41 1.67
C GLU A 173 -7.97 27.79 0.21
N GLU A 174 -7.91 29.10 -0.06
CA GLU A 174 -7.60 29.66 -1.38
C GLU A 174 -6.10 29.71 -1.69
N ASP A 175 -5.25 29.39 -0.71
CA ASP A 175 -3.80 29.40 -0.89
C ASP A 175 -3.34 28.10 -1.56
N HIS A 176 -3.47 28.05 -2.89
CA HIS A 176 -3.12 26.87 -3.65
C HIS A 176 -1.64 26.48 -3.56
N ALA A 177 -0.74 27.43 -3.30
CA ALA A 177 0.69 27.14 -3.11
C ALA A 177 0.89 26.32 -1.83
N PHE A 178 0.25 26.74 -0.74
CA PHE A 178 0.24 26.03 0.53
C PHE A 178 -0.35 24.64 0.45
N GLN A 179 -1.54 24.53 -0.15
CA GLN A 179 -2.25 23.28 -0.26
C GLN A 179 -1.40 22.26 -1.06
N LYS A 180 -0.71 22.72 -2.11
CA LYS A 180 0.25 21.90 -2.86
C LYS A 180 1.45 21.50 -2.01
N GLU A 181 2.02 22.41 -1.23
CA GLU A 181 3.15 22.13 -0.34
C GLU A 181 2.80 21.06 0.72
N VAL A 182 1.70 21.25 1.44
CA VAL A 182 1.21 20.31 2.47
C VAL A 182 0.87 18.95 1.86
N ALA A 183 0.25 18.93 0.67
CA ALA A 183 -0.06 17.69 -0.03
C ALA A 183 1.21 16.93 -0.46
N LEU A 184 2.23 17.62 -0.96
CA LEU A 184 3.52 17.03 -1.31
C LEU A 184 4.22 16.44 -0.09
N LYS A 185 4.31 17.19 1.02
CA LYS A 185 4.86 16.69 2.28
C LYS A 185 4.10 15.46 2.76
N THR A 186 2.78 15.46 2.66
CA THR A 186 1.94 14.33 3.05
C THR A 186 2.25 13.07 2.23
N LEU A 187 2.49 13.19 0.92
CA LEU A 187 2.91 12.06 0.09
C LEU A 187 4.27 11.51 0.52
N VAL A 188 5.25 12.37 0.82
CA VAL A 188 6.57 11.95 1.29
C VAL A 188 6.46 11.16 2.61
N TYR A 189 5.76 11.69 3.62
CA TYR A 189 5.66 10.97 4.89
C TYR A 189 4.75 9.74 4.83
N LYS A 190 3.79 9.67 3.89
CA LYS A 190 3.09 8.42 3.57
C LYS A 190 4.05 7.37 3.03
N ALA A 191 5.02 7.77 2.20
CA ALA A 191 6.06 6.89 1.68
C ALA A 191 6.94 6.35 2.81
N TYR A 192 7.48 7.21 3.68
CA TYR A 192 8.27 6.76 4.84
C TYR A 192 7.49 5.88 5.82
N ARG A 193 6.24 6.24 6.16
CA ARG A 193 5.39 5.37 7.01
C ARG A 193 5.23 3.99 6.38
N CYS A 194 4.93 3.93 5.08
CA CYS A 194 4.75 2.69 4.34
C CYS A 194 6.04 1.86 4.29
N PHE A 195 7.21 2.51 4.16
CA PHE A 195 8.51 1.86 4.20
C PHE A 195 8.77 1.17 5.54
N PHE A 196 8.55 1.84 6.67
CA PHE A 196 8.78 1.23 7.99
C PHE A 196 7.72 0.17 8.37
N ILE A 197 6.50 0.26 7.81
CA ILE A 197 5.54 -0.85 7.87
C ILE A 197 6.08 -2.06 7.09
N ALA A 198 6.63 -1.85 5.89
CA ALA A 198 7.24 -2.93 5.11
C ALA A 198 8.38 -3.60 5.88
N GLN A 199 9.30 -2.82 6.45
CA GLN A 199 10.39 -3.30 7.30
C GLN A 199 9.88 -4.13 8.49
N SER A 200 8.76 -3.73 9.11
CA SER A 200 8.13 -4.52 10.18
C SER A 200 7.63 -5.89 9.68
N TYR A 201 7.15 -5.98 8.45
CA TYR A 201 6.73 -7.24 7.81
C TYR A 201 7.91 -8.13 7.41
N VAL A 202 9.04 -7.54 6.99
CA VAL A 202 10.30 -8.26 6.74
C VAL A 202 10.75 -9.02 7.99
N VAL A 203 10.72 -8.37 9.16
CA VAL A 203 11.12 -8.98 10.44
C VAL A 203 10.29 -10.22 10.79
N VAL A 204 9.01 -10.26 10.41
CA VAL A 204 8.10 -11.40 10.65
C VAL A 204 7.96 -12.33 9.44
N LYS A 205 8.90 -12.27 8.48
CA LYS A 205 8.95 -13.11 7.27
C LYS A 205 7.70 -13.05 6.39
N LYS A 206 6.92 -11.97 6.47
CA LYS A 206 5.75 -11.74 5.58
C LYS A 206 6.20 -11.06 4.30
N TRP A 207 6.92 -11.84 3.48
CA TRP A 207 7.63 -11.35 2.29
C TRP A 207 6.70 -10.71 1.26
N SER A 208 5.53 -11.32 1.03
CA SER A 208 4.59 -10.85 0.01
C SER A 208 3.99 -9.49 0.37
N GLU A 209 3.61 -9.31 1.63
CA GLU A 209 3.04 -8.07 2.16
C GLU A 209 4.09 -6.95 2.17
N ALA A 210 5.32 -7.25 2.59
CA ALA A 210 6.43 -6.31 2.54
C ALA A 210 6.74 -5.85 1.10
N LEU A 211 6.74 -6.77 0.12
CA LEU A 211 6.97 -6.44 -1.29
C LEU A 211 5.90 -5.48 -1.86
N VAL A 212 4.62 -5.75 -1.57
CA VAL A 212 3.50 -4.88 -1.98
C VAL A 212 3.63 -3.49 -1.36
N LEU A 213 4.05 -3.41 -0.10
CA LEU A 213 4.28 -2.13 0.56
C LEU A 213 5.45 -1.37 -0.05
N TYR A 214 6.55 -2.03 -0.42
CA TYR A 214 7.65 -1.39 -1.14
C TYR A 214 7.22 -0.84 -2.50
N GLU A 215 6.38 -1.54 -3.26
CA GLU A 215 5.81 -0.99 -4.49
C GLU A 215 4.95 0.24 -4.23
N ARG A 216 4.20 0.25 -3.13
CA ARG A 216 3.42 1.42 -2.72
C ARG A 216 4.31 2.61 -2.34
N VAL A 217 5.46 2.39 -1.70
CA VAL A 217 6.45 3.44 -1.44
C VAL A 217 6.94 4.04 -2.76
N LEU A 218 7.34 3.20 -3.73
CA LEU A 218 7.78 3.65 -5.05
C LEU A 218 6.69 4.43 -5.80
N LYS A 219 5.42 4.03 -5.67
CA LYS A 219 4.30 4.78 -6.25
C LYS A 219 4.20 6.20 -5.69
N TYR A 220 4.24 6.36 -4.37
CA TYR A 220 4.23 7.69 -3.74
C TYR A 220 5.46 8.50 -4.14
N ALA A 221 6.62 7.87 -4.17
CA ALA A 221 7.88 8.51 -4.52
C ALA A 221 7.88 9.08 -5.95
N ARG A 222 7.41 8.30 -6.93
CA ARG A 222 7.24 8.75 -8.32
C ARG A 222 6.22 9.89 -8.45
N GLU A 223 5.12 9.82 -7.68
CA GLU A 223 4.11 10.89 -7.66
C GLU A 223 4.71 12.21 -7.13
N VAL A 224 5.53 12.14 -6.08
CA VAL A 224 6.27 13.31 -5.56
C VAL A 224 7.21 13.86 -6.61
N GLN A 225 8.04 13.02 -7.25
CA GLN A 225 8.95 13.46 -8.33
C GLN A 225 8.20 14.14 -9.48
N SER A 226 7.05 13.60 -9.89
CA SER A 226 6.24 14.19 -10.96
C SER A 226 5.66 15.54 -10.58
N LYS A 227 5.20 15.70 -9.33
CA LYS A 227 4.56 16.94 -8.86
C LYS A 227 5.59 18.00 -8.44
N ALA A 228 6.75 17.58 -7.95
CA ALA A 228 7.85 18.45 -7.52
C ALA A 228 8.51 19.23 -8.68
N LYS A 229 8.57 18.64 -9.89
CA LYS A 229 9.09 19.31 -11.10
C LYS A 229 8.39 20.64 -11.43
N ASN A 230 7.19 20.85 -10.90
CA ASN A 230 6.39 22.06 -11.13
C ASN A 230 6.54 23.11 -10.01
N LEU A 231 7.33 22.86 -8.96
CA LEU A 231 7.53 23.78 -7.82
C LEU A 231 9.01 24.13 -7.65
N ASN A 232 9.50 25.11 -8.41
CA ASN A 232 10.94 25.41 -8.49
C ASN A 232 11.57 26.00 -7.21
N ASN A 233 10.82 26.43 -6.18
CA ASN A 233 11.41 27.13 -5.02
C ASN A 233 10.87 26.74 -3.62
N SER A 234 9.80 25.93 -3.51
CA SER A 234 9.13 25.64 -2.23
C SER A 234 9.54 24.31 -1.56
N LEU A 235 10.59 23.67 -2.07
CA LEU A 235 10.91 22.26 -1.77
C LEU A 235 12.18 22.07 -0.90
N LYS A 236 12.85 23.14 -0.46
CA LYS A 236 14.12 23.04 0.30
C LYS A 236 14.00 22.20 1.58
N ASP A 237 12.79 22.12 2.15
CA ASP A 237 12.50 21.40 3.40
C ASP A 237 11.81 20.04 3.17
N LEU A 238 11.90 19.44 1.97
CA LEU A 238 11.41 18.09 1.74
C LEU A 238 12.56 17.08 1.87
N PRO A 239 12.36 15.96 2.58
CA PRO A 239 13.29 14.83 2.52
C PRO A 239 13.51 14.39 1.07
N ASP A 240 14.75 14.10 0.70
CA ASP A 240 15.07 13.63 -0.65
C ASP A 240 14.47 12.23 -0.86
N VAL A 241 13.50 12.16 -1.74
CA VAL A 241 12.80 10.92 -2.09
C VAL A 241 13.70 9.99 -2.91
N GLN A 242 14.78 10.48 -3.52
CA GLN A 242 15.72 9.64 -4.27
C GLN A 242 16.43 8.64 -3.37
N GLU A 243 16.86 9.07 -2.18
CA GLU A 243 17.47 8.18 -1.19
C GLU A 243 16.50 7.07 -0.79
N LEU A 244 15.24 7.41 -0.53
CA LEU A 244 14.20 6.44 -0.20
C LEU A 244 13.95 5.45 -1.36
N ILE A 245 13.97 5.91 -2.62
CA ILE A 245 13.83 5.03 -3.78
C ILE A 245 15.01 4.04 -3.86
N ALA A 246 16.23 4.54 -3.66
CA ALA A 246 17.44 3.70 -3.68
C ALA A 246 17.40 2.64 -2.57
N GLU A 247 17.04 3.05 -1.35
CA GLU A 247 16.91 2.16 -0.19
C GLU A 247 15.82 1.11 -0.43
N VAL A 248 14.64 1.50 -0.91
CA VAL A 248 13.55 0.55 -1.24
C VAL A 248 13.98 -0.45 -2.31
N ASN A 249 14.67 0.00 -3.37
CA ASN A 249 15.11 -0.92 -4.42
C ASN A 249 16.13 -1.94 -3.89
N SER A 250 17.08 -1.49 -3.06
CA SER A 250 18.03 -2.38 -2.37
C SER A 250 17.30 -3.41 -1.52
N GLU A 251 16.39 -2.95 -0.66
CA GLU A 251 15.61 -3.80 0.25
C GLU A 251 14.73 -4.81 -0.50
N LYS A 252 14.15 -4.44 -1.65
CA LYS A 252 13.37 -5.37 -2.48
C LYS A 252 14.19 -6.54 -3.00
N TYR A 253 15.41 -6.29 -3.48
CA TYR A 253 16.27 -7.37 -3.97
C TYR A 253 16.73 -8.28 -2.82
N SER A 254 17.12 -7.68 -1.68
CA SER A 254 17.44 -8.43 -0.46
C SER A 254 16.27 -9.29 0.01
N LEU A 255 15.05 -8.74 0.00
CA LEU A 255 13.83 -9.45 0.36
C LEU A 255 13.54 -10.61 -0.58
N GLN A 256 13.68 -10.41 -1.90
CA GLN A 256 13.46 -11.47 -2.88
C GLN A 256 14.47 -12.61 -2.71
N ALA A 257 15.75 -12.28 -2.48
CA ALA A 257 16.77 -13.28 -2.19
C ALA A 257 16.44 -14.04 -0.89
N ALA A 258 16.11 -13.32 0.18
CA ALA A 258 15.70 -13.91 1.46
C ALA A 258 14.51 -14.84 1.30
N ALA A 259 13.45 -14.44 0.58
CA ALA A 259 12.26 -15.25 0.36
C ALA A 259 12.53 -16.54 -0.47
N ILE A 260 13.55 -16.54 -1.34
CA ILE A 260 13.97 -17.74 -2.08
C ILE A 260 14.78 -18.68 -1.19
N LEU A 261 15.61 -18.13 -0.30
CA LEU A 261 16.44 -18.90 0.63
C LEU A 261 15.65 -19.45 1.82
N ASP A 262 14.60 -18.76 2.25
CA ASP A 262 13.70 -19.12 3.35
C ASP A 262 12.78 -20.31 3.01
N LYS A 263 13.06 -21.04 1.92
CA LYS A 263 12.32 -22.23 1.48
C LYS A 263 12.55 -23.48 2.35
N GLU A 264 13.23 -23.35 3.49
CA GLU A 264 13.37 -24.45 4.45
C GLU A 264 12.10 -24.69 5.32
N ASP A 265 11.12 -23.77 5.30
CA ASP A 265 9.89 -23.89 6.13
C ASP A 265 8.56 -23.83 5.33
N VAL A 266 8.54 -24.13 4.03
CA VAL A 266 7.27 -24.27 3.27
C VAL A 266 6.67 -25.67 3.46
N THR A 267 6.48 -26.07 4.72
CA THR A 267 5.44 -27.01 5.14
C THR A 267 4.42 -26.22 5.93
N GLU A 268 3.54 -25.51 5.22
CA GLU A 268 2.22 -25.01 5.65
C GLU A 268 1.86 -23.81 4.76
N ALA A 269 1.48 -24.11 3.51
CA ALA A 269 0.53 -23.22 2.86
C ALA A 269 -0.68 -23.09 3.78
N PRO A 270 -1.19 -21.87 4.05
CA PRO A 270 -2.32 -21.68 4.95
C PRO A 270 -3.46 -22.54 4.43
N ALA A 271 -3.98 -23.40 5.30
CA ALA A 271 -5.09 -24.29 5.03
C ALA A 271 -6.17 -23.53 4.26
N GLN A 272 -6.18 -23.70 2.93
CA GLN A 272 -7.35 -23.43 2.13
C GLN A 272 -8.43 -24.26 2.80
N GLN A 273 -9.47 -23.57 3.29
CA GLN A 273 -10.63 -24.19 3.90
C GLN A 273 -10.98 -25.41 3.06
N GLN A 274 -10.69 -26.59 3.58
CA GLN A 274 -10.97 -27.85 2.92
C GLN A 274 -12.49 -27.93 2.87
N VAL A 275 -13.07 -27.47 1.76
CA VAL A 275 -14.39 -27.88 1.35
C VAL A 275 -14.26 -29.40 1.25
N LYS A 276 -14.90 -30.12 2.17
CA LYS A 276 -15.01 -31.58 2.11
C LYS A 276 -15.84 -31.92 0.89
N ASP A 277 -15.21 -31.89 -0.27
CA ASP A 277 -15.80 -32.41 -1.48
C ASP A 277 -15.79 -33.93 -1.31
N ASN A 278 -16.96 -34.51 -1.06
CA ASN A 278 -17.12 -35.92 -0.70
C ASN A 278 -17.25 -36.83 -1.94
N LYS A 279 -17.10 -36.28 -3.16
CA LYS A 279 -17.11 -37.07 -4.40
C LYS A 279 -15.92 -38.04 -4.45
N PRO A 280 -16.10 -39.23 -5.03
CA PRO A 280 -15.02 -40.20 -5.22
C PRO A 280 -13.95 -39.65 -6.18
N LEU A 281 -12.71 -40.11 -6.04
CA LEU A 281 -11.58 -39.66 -6.88
C LEU A 281 -11.88 -39.76 -8.38
N SER A 282 -12.55 -40.85 -8.79
CA SER A 282 -12.98 -41.10 -10.18
C SER A 282 -13.83 -39.99 -10.81
N GLU A 283 -14.55 -39.18 -10.01
CA GLU A 283 -15.39 -38.08 -10.49
C GLU A 283 -14.68 -36.72 -10.52
N ARG A 284 -13.43 -36.66 -10.05
CA ARG A 284 -12.67 -35.41 -9.93
C ARG A 284 -11.24 -35.48 -10.49
N LEU A 285 -10.98 -36.40 -11.42
CA LEU A 285 -9.65 -36.56 -12.03
C LEU A 285 -9.15 -35.30 -12.74
N GLU A 286 -10.06 -34.45 -13.20
CA GLU A 286 -9.75 -33.17 -13.87
C GLU A 286 -9.31 -32.06 -12.90
N THR A 287 -9.44 -32.26 -11.58
CA THR A 287 -9.13 -31.25 -10.56
C THR A 287 -8.03 -31.74 -9.64
N PHE A 288 -6.87 -31.06 -9.63
CA PHE A 288 -5.78 -31.39 -8.72
C PHE A 288 -6.14 -30.98 -7.28
N HIS A 289 -6.22 -31.96 -6.38
CA HIS A 289 -6.53 -31.77 -4.97
C HIS A 289 -5.68 -32.72 -4.12
N LEU A 290 -4.98 -32.17 -3.11
CA LEU A 290 -4.23 -32.96 -2.14
C LEU A 290 -5.20 -33.51 -1.08
N ASP A 291 -5.56 -34.79 -1.22
CA ASP A 291 -6.46 -35.49 -0.31
C ASP A 291 -5.70 -36.52 0.55
N PRO A 292 -5.37 -36.20 1.82
CA PRO A 292 -4.69 -37.12 2.72
C PRO A 292 -5.50 -38.39 3.02
N SER A 293 -6.83 -38.36 2.86
CA SER A 293 -7.70 -39.52 3.13
C SER A 293 -7.48 -40.67 2.16
N LEU A 294 -6.92 -40.40 0.97
CA LEU A 294 -6.53 -41.41 -0.02
C LEU A 294 -5.39 -42.31 0.45
N LEU A 295 -4.57 -41.84 1.40
CA LEU A 295 -3.47 -42.61 2.00
C LEU A 295 -3.95 -43.52 3.15
N GLY A 296 -5.22 -43.38 3.57
CA GLY A 296 -5.82 -44.15 4.64
C GLY A 296 -6.43 -45.48 4.17
N LYS A 297 -6.86 -46.30 5.15
CA LYS A 297 -7.51 -47.60 4.89
C LYS A 297 -8.92 -47.51 4.29
N GLN A 298 -9.53 -46.31 4.28
CA GLN A 298 -10.88 -46.06 3.78
C GLN A 298 -10.84 -44.97 2.70
N SER A 299 -10.14 -45.25 1.59
CA SER A 299 -10.03 -44.32 0.47
C SER A 299 -11.30 -44.36 -0.41
N ASN A 300 -11.89 -43.19 -0.65
CA ASN A 300 -13.07 -43.04 -1.51
C ASN A 300 -12.66 -42.87 -2.99
N LEU A 301 -12.21 -43.96 -3.61
CA LEU A 301 -11.66 -43.93 -4.98
C LEU A 301 -12.73 -43.92 -6.06
N VAL A 302 -13.72 -44.81 -5.92
CA VAL A 302 -14.77 -45.10 -6.89
C VAL A 302 -16.01 -45.52 -6.10
N PRO A 303 -17.24 -45.21 -6.57
CA PRO A 303 -18.43 -45.78 -5.97
C PRO A 303 -18.37 -47.31 -6.05
N PHE A 304 -18.45 -47.98 -4.91
CA PHE A 304 -18.41 -49.43 -4.81
C PHE A 304 -19.52 -49.96 -3.88
N PRO A 305 -20.33 -50.93 -4.31
CA PRO A 305 -20.30 -51.60 -5.62
C PRO A 305 -20.72 -50.68 -6.78
N PRO A 306 -20.28 -50.95 -8.02
CA PRO A 306 -20.68 -50.15 -9.18
C PRO A 306 -22.18 -50.30 -9.45
N ASP A 307 -22.80 -49.22 -9.95
CA ASP A 307 -24.20 -49.24 -10.34
C ASP A 307 -24.45 -50.20 -11.50
N PHE A 308 -25.57 -50.93 -11.44
CA PHE A 308 -25.97 -51.83 -12.52
C PHE A 308 -26.37 -51.02 -13.77
N GLN A 309 -25.74 -51.34 -14.90
CA GLN A 309 -26.09 -50.74 -16.19
C GLN A 309 -26.76 -51.80 -17.10
N PRO A 310 -27.83 -51.44 -17.84
CA PRO A 310 -28.45 -52.35 -18.78
C PRO A 310 -27.49 -52.64 -19.94
N ILE A 311 -27.15 -53.92 -20.14
CA ILE A 311 -26.35 -54.36 -21.28
C ILE A 311 -27.30 -54.75 -22.41
N PRO A 312 -27.16 -54.18 -23.63
CA PRO A 312 -27.99 -54.60 -24.75
C PRO A 312 -27.76 -56.07 -25.07
N CYS A 313 -28.83 -56.83 -25.27
CA CYS A 313 -28.73 -58.24 -25.66
C CYS A 313 -27.96 -58.39 -26.98
N LYS A 314 -27.27 -59.53 -27.12
CA LYS A 314 -26.41 -59.89 -28.26
C LYS A 314 -27.00 -59.39 -29.60
N PRO A 315 -26.26 -58.61 -30.40
CA PRO A 315 -26.75 -58.08 -31.67
C PRO A 315 -27.09 -59.22 -32.64
N LEU A 316 -28.14 -59.03 -33.44
CA LEU A 316 -28.52 -59.96 -34.50
C LEU A 316 -27.37 -60.05 -35.52
N PHE A 317 -26.91 -61.27 -35.78
CA PHE A 317 -25.90 -61.58 -36.78
C PHE A 317 -26.49 -62.59 -37.77
N PHE A 318 -26.56 -62.20 -39.04
CA PHE A 318 -27.03 -63.07 -40.12
C PHE A 318 -25.82 -63.60 -40.90
N ASP A 319 -25.82 -64.91 -41.18
CA ASP A 319 -24.81 -65.51 -42.05
C ASP A 319 -25.15 -65.22 -43.52
N LEU A 320 -24.54 -64.16 -44.05
CA LEU A 320 -24.68 -63.76 -45.44
C LEU A 320 -23.82 -64.60 -46.39
N ALA A 321 -22.83 -65.36 -45.88
CA ALA A 321 -21.97 -66.18 -46.72
C ALA A 321 -22.75 -67.32 -47.40
N LEU A 322 -23.82 -67.81 -46.74
CA LEU A 322 -24.73 -68.78 -47.33
C LEU A 322 -25.38 -68.27 -48.62
N ASN A 323 -25.66 -66.97 -48.73
CA ASN A 323 -26.23 -66.38 -49.96
C ASN A 323 -25.26 -66.45 -51.16
N HIS A 324 -23.97 -66.64 -50.90
CA HIS A 324 -22.92 -66.71 -51.92
C HIS A 324 -22.59 -68.15 -52.33
N VAL A 325 -23.23 -69.16 -51.74
CA VAL A 325 -23.10 -70.56 -52.18
C VAL A 325 -23.93 -70.75 -53.46
N ALA A 326 -23.31 -70.49 -54.60
CA ALA A 326 -23.87 -70.71 -55.92
C ALA A 326 -22.94 -71.59 -56.78
N PHE A 327 -23.50 -72.26 -57.78
CA PHE A 327 -22.66 -72.98 -58.75
C PHE A 327 -21.79 -72.00 -59.54
N PRO A 328 -20.54 -72.39 -59.88
CA PRO A 328 -19.72 -71.59 -60.77
C PRO A 328 -20.36 -71.52 -62.17
N PRO A 329 -20.02 -70.50 -62.98
CA PRO A 329 -20.40 -70.50 -64.40
C PRO A 329 -19.94 -71.80 -65.06
N LEU A 330 -20.88 -72.55 -65.62
CA LEU A 330 -20.61 -73.87 -66.23
C LEU A 330 -20.40 -73.78 -67.74
N ASP A 331 -20.22 -72.58 -68.30
CA ASP A 331 -20.14 -72.33 -69.75
C ASP A 331 -19.01 -73.15 -70.42
N ASP A 332 -17.89 -73.35 -69.73
CA ASP A 332 -16.74 -74.14 -70.21
C ASP A 332 -16.93 -75.67 -70.05
N LYS A 333 -17.96 -76.09 -69.31
CA LYS A 333 -18.37 -77.50 -69.13
C LYS A 333 -19.52 -77.88 -70.05
N VAL A 334 -20.14 -76.90 -70.71
CA VAL A 334 -21.13 -77.11 -71.76
C VAL A 334 -20.37 -77.07 -73.09
N GLU A 335 -20.14 -78.24 -73.71
CA GLU A 335 -19.45 -78.33 -75.01
C GLU A 335 -20.14 -77.49 -76.08
N GLN A 336 -19.55 -76.33 -76.40
CA GLN A 336 -19.87 -75.55 -77.58
C GLN A 336 -19.41 -76.35 -78.81
N LYS A 337 -20.32 -77.10 -79.44
CA LYS A 337 -20.06 -77.82 -80.70
C LYS A 337 -19.45 -76.86 -81.73
N GLY A 338 -18.18 -77.07 -82.05
CA GLY A 338 -17.43 -76.34 -83.06
C GLY A 338 -18.17 -76.33 -84.41
N LYS A 339 -18.38 -75.13 -84.96
CA LYS A 339 -18.94 -74.94 -86.30
C LYS A 339 -17.81 -74.84 -87.33
N GLY A 340 -17.77 -75.84 -88.20
CA GLY A 340 -17.21 -75.79 -89.55
C GLY A 340 -16.79 -77.20 -89.98
N GLY A 341 -17.51 -77.98 -90.79
CA GLY A 341 -18.74 -77.78 -91.57
C GLY A 341 -18.64 -78.70 -92.80
N LEU A 342 -19.73 -79.39 -93.15
CA LEU A 342 -19.96 -80.25 -94.35
C LEU A 342 -19.34 -81.67 -94.25
N THR A 343 -20.02 -82.82 -94.34
CA THR A 343 -21.39 -83.27 -94.65
C THR A 343 -21.43 -84.71 -94.12
N GLY A 344 -22.19 -85.06 -93.07
CA GLY A 344 -23.59 -85.42 -93.15
C GLY A 344 -23.77 -86.89 -93.56
N TYR A 345 -24.04 -87.81 -92.64
CA TYR A 345 -24.87 -89.01 -92.84
C TYR A 345 -25.21 -89.67 -91.48
N ILE A 346 -26.47 -89.48 -91.06
CA ILE A 346 -27.42 -90.47 -90.52
C ILE A 346 -26.89 -91.47 -89.47
N LYS A 347 -27.40 -91.40 -88.22
CA LYS A 347 -28.56 -92.19 -87.74
C LYS A 347 -28.79 -91.95 -86.25
N GLY A 348 -29.96 -91.42 -85.90
CA GLY A 348 -30.46 -91.45 -84.53
C GLY A 348 -31.01 -92.84 -84.15
N ILE A 349 -31.20 -93.05 -82.85
CA ILE A 349 -32.20 -93.89 -82.14
C ILE A 349 -31.72 -93.87 -80.66
N PHE A 350 -32.30 -93.03 -79.81
CA PHE A 350 -33.40 -93.35 -78.88
C PHE A 350 -33.06 -94.45 -77.86
N GLY A 351 -33.32 -94.17 -76.58
CA GLY A 351 -33.81 -95.22 -75.66
C GLY A 351 -33.29 -95.18 -74.23
N PHE A 352 -33.96 -94.36 -73.43
CA PHE A 352 -34.27 -94.50 -71.99
C PHE A 352 -34.19 -95.89 -71.34
N GLY A 353 -34.01 -95.86 -70.02
CA GLY A 353 -34.43 -96.91 -69.06
C GLY A 353 -33.25 -97.34 -68.19
N SER A 354 -33.26 -97.23 -66.86
CA SER A 354 -34.34 -97.13 -65.88
C SER A 354 -33.89 -96.30 -64.67
#